data_AF-A0A364N8Q2-F1
#
_entry.id   AF-A0A364N8Q2-F1
#
_cell.length_a   1.000
_cell.length_b   1.000
_cell.length_c   1.000
_cell.angle_alpha   90.00
_cell.angle_beta   90.00
_cell.angle_gamma   90.00
#
_symmetry.space_group_name_H-M   'P 1'
#
loop_
_entity.id
_entity.type
_entity.pdbx_description
1 polymer ?
#
loop_
_entity_poly.entity_id
_entity_poly.type
_entity_poly.pdbx_seq_one_letter_code
_entity_poly.pdbx_strand_id
1 'polypeptide(L)'
;MAGASRQQLLATFKDLLASGAFSDLTLTCGADTYRVHKNIVCSRADFFARAVKFGGKETEQGQVDLPDDEPFIVKLLIQYIYEGEYEPCLPDDDYSSVVATETKPTSKKKHRNSHTYNYGFPHSCLPYRYSCNDPNVCPHHTCGSHCGYQCAEFTCATCKPNPPTIQGPPDQLITHAKMYEIADKYNVTGLKELVKEKFNRACQNFWDDANFAIAAHHAFSTTPETDKGLRDVVSKTIAEHMEALVKKPEVETLLTEFNGLAFRLLKMKMEAGWK
;
A
#
# COMPACT_ATOMS: atom_id res chain seq x y z
N MET A 1 28.42 -2.11 3.02
CA MET A 1 28.94 -1.01 2.17
C MET A 1 27.88 -0.46 1.23
N ALA A 2 27.32 -1.23 0.27
CA ALA A 2 26.35 -0.69 -0.70
C ALA A 2 25.06 -0.11 -0.08
N GLY A 3 24.53 -0.70 1.00
CA GLY A 3 23.35 -0.17 1.71
C GLY A 3 23.58 1.23 2.31
N ALA A 4 24.68 1.40 3.04
CA ALA A 4 25.09 2.70 3.60
C ALA A 4 25.31 3.75 2.50
N SER A 5 25.91 3.37 1.36
CA SER A 5 26.07 4.29 0.23
C SER A 5 24.73 4.73 -0.38
N ARG A 6 23.72 3.84 -0.46
CA ARG A 6 22.37 4.20 -0.90
C ARG A 6 21.67 5.14 0.09
N GLN A 7 21.81 4.87 1.39
CA GLN A 7 21.26 5.74 2.44
C GLN A 7 21.88 7.15 2.39
N GLN A 8 23.19 7.24 2.19
CA GLN A 8 23.88 8.53 2.06
C GLN A 8 23.40 9.32 0.82
N LEU A 9 23.12 8.63 -0.29
CA LEU A 9 22.55 9.25 -1.48
C LEU A 9 21.15 9.80 -1.21
N LEU A 10 20.29 9.04 -0.51
CA LEU A 10 18.95 9.50 -0.14
C LEU A 10 19.00 10.70 0.83
N ALA A 11 19.89 10.66 1.82
CA ALA A 11 20.13 11.79 2.71
C ALA A 11 20.56 13.04 1.93
N THR A 12 21.42 12.88 0.92
CA THR A 12 21.84 13.98 0.04
C THR A 12 20.65 14.58 -0.72
N PHE A 13 19.73 13.77 -1.25
CA PHE A 13 18.53 14.30 -1.92
C PHE A 13 17.60 15.03 -0.95
N LYS A 14 17.43 14.50 0.26
CA LYS A 14 16.67 15.18 1.32
C LYS A 14 17.26 16.56 1.67
N ASP A 15 18.58 16.64 1.81
CA ASP A 15 19.29 17.89 2.08
C ASP A 15 19.18 18.88 0.92
N LEU A 16 19.20 18.41 -0.33
CA LEU A 16 19.01 19.24 -1.52
C LEU A 16 17.61 19.86 -1.56
N LEU A 17 16.56 19.10 -1.21
CA LEU A 17 15.21 19.64 -1.10
C LEU A 17 15.11 20.69 0.01
N ALA A 18 15.68 20.40 1.20
CA ALA A 18 15.61 21.31 2.35
C ALA A 18 16.39 22.61 2.12
N SER A 19 17.56 22.53 1.51
CA SER A 19 18.43 23.71 1.25
C SER A 19 18.05 24.48 -0.01
N GLY A 20 17.45 23.83 -1.00
CA GLY A 20 17.24 24.38 -2.34
C GLY A 20 18.54 24.67 -3.10
N ALA A 21 19.69 24.11 -2.66
CA ALA A 21 20.96 24.28 -3.35
C ALA A 21 20.87 23.69 -4.75
N PHE A 22 21.29 24.44 -5.78
CA PHE A 22 21.20 24.04 -7.20
C PHE A 22 19.79 23.85 -7.76
N SER A 23 18.76 24.33 -7.07
CA SER A 23 17.38 24.34 -7.58
C SER A 23 17.25 25.19 -8.86
N ASP A 24 16.54 24.69 -9.86
CA ASP A 24 16.30 25.32 -11.16
C ASP A 24 14.81 25.38 -11.54
N LEU A 25 13.93 25.08 -10.58
CA LEU A 25 12.48 25.15 -10.68
C LEU A 25 11.88 25.48 -9.31
N THR A 26 10.82 26.30 -9.29
CA THR A 26 10.03 26.61 -8.10
C THR A 26 8.64 26.01 -8.25
N LEU A 27 8.18 25.25 -7.26
CA LEU A 27 6.78 24.82 -7.17
C LEU A 27 6.07 25.63 -6.10
N THR A 28 4.86 26.10 -6.37
CA THR A 28 4.01 26.78 -5.39
C THR A 28 2.69 26.02 -5.22
N CYS A 29 2.20 25.94 -3.98
CA CYS A 29 0.88 25.38 -3.67
C CYS A 29 0.32 26.11 -2.45
N GLY A 30 -0.66 27.00 -2.68
CA GLY A 30 -1.16 27.90 -1.64
C GLY A 30 -0.05 28.79 -1.06
N ALA A 31 0.23 28.64 0.23
CA ALA A 31 1.29 29.39 0.92
C ALA A 31 2.67 28.71 0.84
N ASP A 32 2.73 27.46 0.40
CA ASP A 32 3.97 26.69 0.40
C ASP A 32 4.75 26.92 -0.90
N THR A 33 6.06 27.07 -0.77
CA THR A 33 6.99 27.28 -1.88
C THR A 33 8.16 26.30 -1.77
N TYR A 34 8.43 25.58 -2.86
CA TYR A 34 9.46 24.55 -2.90
C TYR A 34 10.49 24.83 -3.99
N ARG A 35 11.76 24.92 -3.60
CA ARG A 35 12.90 25.06 -4.51
C ARG A 35 13.37 23.68 -4.93
N VAL A 36 12.95 23.24 -6.11
CA VAL A 36 13.14 21.87 -6.59
C VAL A 36 14.06 21.82 -7.81
N HIS A 37 14.37 20.59 -8.23
CA HIS A 37 15.32 20.31 -9.29
C HIS A 37 14.60 19.61 -10.44
N LYS A 38 14.66 20.18 -11.65
CA LYS A 38 14.01 19.66 -12.85
C LYS A 38 14.41 18.22 -13.12
N ASN A 39 15.71 17.90 -12.99
CA ASN A 39 16.22 16.56 -13.24
C ASN A 39 15.67 15.49 -12.27
N ILE A 40 15.27 15.87 -11.06
CA ILE A 40 14.64 14.94 -10.10
C ILE A 40 13.14 14.89 -10.36
N VAL A 41 12.48 16.04 -10.32
CA VAL A 41 11.01 16.13 -10.38
C VAL A 41 10.47 15.67 -11.74
N CYS A 42 11.05 16.12 -12.85
CA CYS A 42 10.59 15.75 -14.19
C CYS A 42 10.93 14.29 -14.53
N SER A 43 11.95 13.69 -13.91
CA SER A 43 12.27 12.27 -14.15
C SER A 43 11.36 11.33 -13.38
N ARG A 44 10.67 11.81 -12.33
CA ARG A 44 9.83 11.00 -11.46
C ARG A 44 8.34 11.25 -11.67
N ALA A 45 7.96 12.37 -12.27
CA ALA A 45 6.58 12.76 -12.49
C ALA A 45 6.40 13.41 -13.88
N ASP A 46 5.68 12.71 -14.75
CA ASP A 46 5.54 13.10 -16.16
C ASP A 46 4.74 14.40 -16.33
N PHE A 47 3.88 14.74 -15.38
CA PHE A 47 3.19 16.03 -15.38
C PHE A 47 4.20 17.19 -15.42
N PHE A 48 5.18 17.20 -14.52
CA PHE A 48 6.17 18.27 -14.48
C PHE A 48 7.11 18.22 -15.70
N ALA A 49 7.44 17.03 -16.19
CA ALA A 49 8.22 16.89 -17.42
C ALA A 49 7.51 17.55 -18.62
N ARG A 50 6.20 17.35 -18.74
CA ARG A 50 5.38 17.98 -19.78
C ARG A 50 5.28 19.49 -19.53
N ALA A 51 4.94 19.92 -18.31
CA ALA A 51 4.80 21.33 -17.96
C ALA A 51 6.06 22.14 -18.30
N VAL A 52 7.25 21.61 -18.01
CA VAL A 52 8.52 22.30 -18.30
C VAL A 52 8.89 22.23 -19.78
N LYS A 53 8.55 21.16 -20.51
CA LYS A 53 8.91 20.97 -21.93
C LYS A 53 8.04 21.76 -22.91
N PHE A 54 6.75 21.94 -22.62
CA PHE A 54 5.80 22.45 -23.61
C PHE A 54 5.87 23.97 -23.87
N GLY A 55 6.86 24.68 -23.31
CA GLY A 55 7.12 26.09 -23.63
C GLY A 55 5.95 26.97 -23.23
N GLY A 56 5.85 27.27 -21.94
CA GLY A 56 4.84 28.14 -21.36
C GLY A 56 5.44 29.10 -20.34
N LYS A 57 4.57 29.78 -19.57
CA LYS A 57 5.00 30.65 -18.46
C LYS A 57 5.87 29.89 -17.47
N GLU A 58 5.62 28.60 -17.32
CA GLU A 58 6.35 27.68 -16.45
C GLU A 58 7.81 27.50 -16.89
N THR A 59 8.05 27.42 -18.19
CA THR A 59 9.38 27.31 -18.77
C THR A 59 10.15 28.63 -18.67
N GLU A 60 9.47 29.76 -18.92
CA GLU A 60 10.08 31.10 -18.92
C GLU A 60 10.38 31.62 -17.52
N GLN A 61 9.48 31.38 -16.56
CA GLN A 61 9.60 31.85 -15.18
C GLN A 61 10.31 30.85 -14.28
N GLY A 62 10.43 29.58 -14.71
CA GLY A 62 10.94 28.51 -13.85
C GLY A 62 10.06 28.29 -12.64
N GLN A 63 8.74 28.47 -12.78
CA GLN A 63 7.76 28.35 -11.71
C GLN A 63 6.54 27.56 -12.18
N VAL A 64 6.08 26.60 -11.38
CA VAL A 64 4.82 25.86 -11.61
C VAL A 64 3.94 26.05 -10.38
N ASP A 65 2.72 26.56 -10.59
CA ASP A 65 1.74 26.76 -9.54
C ASP A 65 0.70 25.63 -9.53
N LEU A 66 0.33 25.17 -8.33
CA LEU A 66 -0.59 24.06 -8.09
C LEU A 66 -1.78 24.53 -7.22
N PRO A 67 -2.66 25.42 -7.74
CA PRO A 67 -3.71 26.06 -6.96
C PRO A 67 -4.89 25.15 -6.62
N ASP A 68 -5.12 24.11 -7.42
CA ASP A 68 -6.24 23.17 -7.26
C ASP A 68 -5.91 21.99 -6.32
N ASP A 69 -4.70 21.96 -5.77
CA ASP A 69 -4.19 20.87 -4.95
C ASP A 69 -4.10 21.28 -3.47
N GLU A 70 -4.27 20.30 -2.59
CA GLU A 70 -4.15 20.51 -1.15
C GLU A 70 -2.67 20.64 -0.74
N PRO A 71 -2.25 21.74 -0.08
CA PRO A 71 -0.84 21.97 0.27
C PRO A 71 -0.21 20.83 1.07
N PHE A 72 -0.96 20.25 2.00
CA PHE A 72 -0.50 19.11 2.79
C PHE A 72 -0.19 17.88 1.93
N ILE A 73 -1.00 17.60 0.92
CA ILE A 73 -0.81 16.45 0.01
C ILE A 73 0.32 16.72 -0.97
N VAL A 74 0.46 17.96 -1.47
CA VAL A 74 1.61 18.36 -2.31
C VAL A 74 2.93 18.28 -1.55
N LYS A 75 2.93 18.64 -0.26
CA LYS A 75 4.11 18.47 0.60
C LYS A 75 4.56 17.01 0.64
N LEU A 76 3.63 16.06 0.83
CA LEU A 76 3.92 14.62 0.84
C LEU A 76 4.34 14.09 -0.54
N LEU A 77 3.75 14.62 -1.62
CA LEU A 77 4.18 14.31 -2.99
C LEU A 77 5.64 14.67 -3.22
N ILE A 78 6.03 15.88 -2.83
CA ILE A 78 7.39 16.39 -3.00
C ILE A 78 8.36 15.60 -2.11
N GLN A 79 7.95 15.27 -0.87
CA GLN A 79 8.72 14.38 -0.01
C GLN A 79 8.97 13.03 -0.69
N TYR A 80 7.95 12.38 -1.25
CA TYR A 80 8.10 11.12 -1.97
C TYR A 80 9.02 11.22 -3.19
N ILE A 81 8.94 12.33 -3.93
CA ILE A 81 9.79 12.55 -5.11
C ILE A 81 11.28 12.57 -4.72
N TYR A 82 11.64 13.11 -3.56
CA TYR A 82 13.03 13.22 -3.11
C TYR A 82 13.50 12.04 -2.25
N GLU A 83 12.65 11.54 -1.37
CA GLU A 83 13.01 10.56 -0.35
C GLU A 83 12.60 9.12 -0.75
N GLY A 84 11.69 8.97 -1.72
CA GLY A 84 11.11 7.67 -2.10
C GLY A 84 10.11 7.13 -1.09
N GLU A 85 9.78 7.92 -0.06
CA GLU A 85 8.86 7.62 1.02
C GLU A 85 8.16 8.92 1.45
N TYR A 86 7.00 8.80 2.09
CA TYR A 86 6.26 9.93 2.65
C TYR A 86 5.59 9.55 3.97
N GLU A 87 5.34 10.56 4.80
CA GLU A 87 4.75 10.36 6.12
C GLU A 87 3.25 10.00 6.05
N PRO A 88 2.76 9.08 6.91
CA PRO A 88 3.53 8.30 7.89
C PRO A 88 4.39 7.22 7.22
N CYS A 89 5.66 7.12 7.61
CA CYS A 89 6.61 6.16 7.06
C CYS A 89 6.23 4.72 7.45
N LEU A 90 6.51 3.76 6.57
CA LEU A 90 6.46 2.37 7.00
C LEU A 90 7.58 2.09 8.02
N PRO A 91 7.37 1.22 9.01
CA PRO A 91 8.43 0.81 9.93
C PRO A 91 9.62 0.24 9.15
N ASP A 92 10.84 0.59 9.57
CA ASP A 92 12.08 0.04 9.04
C ASP A 92 12.19 -1.45 9.40
N ASP A 93 11.50 -2.31 8.66
CA ASP A 93 11.83 -3.72 8.62
C ASP A 93 12.84 -3.93 7.49
N ASP A 94 13.86 -4.75 7.74
CA ASP A 94 14.96 -5.14 6.84
C ASP A 94 14.44 -5.92 5.60
N TYR A 95 13.60 -5.25 4.80
CA TYR A 95 12.86 -5.70 3.62
C TYR A 95 13.80 -5.83 2.40
N SER A 96 15.06 -6.21 2.60
CA SER A 96 15.98 -6.50 1.49
C SER A 96 15.75 -7.90 0.86
N SER A 97 14.69 -8.64 1.21
CA SER A 97 14.54 -10.04 0.77
C SER A 97 13.18 -10.46 0.17
N VAL A 98 12.19 -9.57 0.04
CA VAL A 98 10.82 -9.98 -0.33
C VAL A 98 10.29 -9.41 -1.65
N VAL A 99 11.17 -8.86 -2.49
CA VAL A 99 10.97 -9.00 -3.95
C VAL A 99 11.37 -10.43 -4.37
N ALA A 100 10.80 -11.42 -3.70
CA ALA A 100 10.69 -12.76 -4.24
C ALA A 100 9.31 -12.80 -4.88
N THR A 101 9.33 -12.66 -6.20
CA THR A 101 8.28 -13.06 -7.14
C THR A 101 7.27 -14.02 -6.54
N GLU A 102 5.99 -13.76 -6.79
CA GLU A 102 4.92 -14.76 -6.71
C GLU A 102 5.22 -15.94 -7.63
N THR A 103 6.18 -16.77 -7.27
CA THR A 103 6.30 -18.12 -7.77
C THR A 103 5.70 -19.01 -6.71
N LYS A 104 4.42 -19.35 -6.89
CA LYS A 104 3.89 -20.62 -6.38
C LYS A 104 4.94 -21.69 -6.74
N PRO A 105 5.61 -22.34 -5.79
CA PRO A 105 6.47 -23.46 -6.14
C PRO A 105 5.53 -24.63 -6.43
N THR A 106 5.08 -24.74 -7.69
CA THR A 106 4.46 -25.96 -8.19
C THR A 106 5.49 -27.07 -8.06
N SER A 107 5.14 -28.08 -7.26
CA SER A 107 5.99 -29.20 -6.89
C SER A 107 6.65 -29.89 -8.09
N LYS A 108 7.88 -30.39 -7.89
CA LYS A 108 8.37 -31.77 -8.18
C LYS A 108 9.86 -31.77 -8.52
N LYS A 109 10.74 -31.84 -7.49
CA LYS A 109 12.05 -32.49 -7.64
C LYS A 109 12.20 -33.56 -6.57
N LYS A 110 12.32 -34.81 -7.00
CA LYS A 110 12.55 -35.98 -6.15
C LYS A 110 14.00 -35.96 -5.66
N HIS A 111 14.25 -35.48 -4.45
CA HIS A 111 15.43 -35.85 -3.69
C HIS A 111 15.08 -36.91 -2.65
N ARG A 112 16.00 -37.86 -2.47
CA ARG A 112 15.82 -39.17 -1.85
C ARG A 112 15.60 -39.17 -0.32
N ASN A 113 15.31 -38.01 0.29
CA ASN A 113 14.93 -37.80 1.71
C ASN A 113 14.26 -36.42 1.92
N SER A 114 13.37 -35.99 1.02
CA SER A 114 12.77 -34.65 1.07
C SER A 114 11.44 -34.65 1.81
N HIS A 115 11.38 -34.08 3.02
CA HIS A 115 10.11 -33.67 3.62
C HIS A 115 9.42 -32.68 2.68
N THR A 116 8.15 -32.93 2.36
CA THR A 116 7.34 -32.04 1.53
C THR A 116 6.53 -31.14 2.45
N TYR A 117 6.64 -29.82 2.26
CA TYR A 117 5.88 -28.80 2.99
C TYR A 117 4.77 -28.25 2.11
N ASN A 118 3.59 -28.00 2.68
CA ASN A 118 2.43 -27.54 1.92
C ASN A 118 2.30 -26.01 1.83
N TYR A 119 2.91 -25.26 2.75
CA TYR A 119 2.76 -23.79 2.87
C TYR A 119 1.30 -23.30 2.88
N GLY A 120 0.38 -24.13 3.35
CA GLY A 120 -1.03 -23.80 3.49
C GLY A 120 -1.27 -22.95 4.73
N PHE A 121 -1.22 -21.62 4.56
CA PHE A 121 -1.55 -20.65 5.61
C PHE A 121 -2.88 -19.94 5.29
N PRO A 122 -3.72 -19.60 6.29
CA PRO A 122 -3.58 -19.96 7.70
C PRO A 122 -3.87 -21.46 7.94
N HIS A 123 -3.12 -22.08 8.85
CA HIS A 123 -3.21 -23.51 9.16
C HIS A 123 -4.09 -23.75 10.39
N SER A 124 -5.18 -24.49 10.21
CA SER A 124 -6.08 -24.92 11.28
C SER A 124 -6.12 -26.46 11.31
N CYS A 125 -5.77 -27.07 12.45
CA CYS A 125 -5.83 -28.53 12.60
C CYS A 125 -7.30 -28.93 12.85
N LEU A 126 -7.85 -29.89 12.09
CA LEU A 126 -9.24 -30.34 12.24
C LEU A 126 -9.45 -30.95 13.64
N PRO A 127 -10.67 -30.88 14.22
CA PRO A 127 -10.95 -31.23 15.62
C PRO A 127 -10.92 -32.74 15.93
N TYR A 128 -10.24 -33.56 15.12
CA TYR A 128 -10.00 -34.95 15.45
C TYR A 128 -8.81 -35.02 16.41
N ARG A 129 -9.13 -35.35 17.67
CA ARG A 129 -8.36 -35.10 18.91
C ARG A 129 -6.87 -35.43 18.95
N TYR A 130 -6.25 -36.05 17.94
CA TYR A 130 -4.83 -36.45 17.98
C TYR A 130 -4.14 -36.53 16.61
N SER A 131 -4.69 -35.94 15.55
CA SER A 131 -4.08 -36.03 14.21
C SER A 131 -4.37 -34.82 13.34
N CYS A 132 -3.32 -34.25 12.74
CA CYS A 132 -3.45 -33.26 11.68
C CYS A 132 -3.27 -33.93 10.32
N ASN A 133 -4.15 -33.65 9.36
CA ASN A 133 -4.03 -34.14 7.98
C ASN A 133 -2.81 -33.55 7.25
N ASP A 134 -2.34 -32.40 7.73
CA ASP A 134 -1.31 -31.59 7.10
C ASP A 134 -0.21 -31.22 8.12
N PRO A 135 0.52 -32.21 8.67
CA PRO A 135 1.49 -31.97 9.74
C PRO A 135 2.66 -31.13 9.26
N ASN A 136 3.15 -31.27 8.02
CA ASN A 136 4.31 -30.52 7.53
C ASN A 136 3.90 -29.20 6.87
N VAL A 137 3.58 -28.18 7.68
CA VAL A 137 3.11 -26.88 7.18
C VAL A 137 4.24 -26.10 6.51
N CYS A 138 5.37 -25.93 7.21
CA CYS A 138 6.57 -25.28 6.70
C CYS A 138 7.81 -25.76 7.47
N PRO A 139 9.03 -25.44 7.03
CA PRO A 139 10.24 -25.80 7.76
C PRO A 139 10.28 -25.30 9.22
N HIS A 140 9.49 -24.26 9.54
CA HIS A 140 9.42 -23.65 10.87
C HIS A 140 8.22 -24.13 11.70
N HIS A 141 7.34 -24.97 11.14
CA HIS A 141 6.18 -25.47 11.87
C HIS A 141 5.70 -26.82 11.33
N THR A 142 5.72 -27.81 12.21
CA THR A 142 5.12 -29.13 12.00
C THR A 142 3.95 -29.34 12.98
N CYS A 143 2.68 -29.35 12.53
CA CYS A 143 1.52 -29.62 13.39
C CYS A 143 1.59 -31.06 13.90
N GLY A 144 1.48 -31.22 15.22
CA GLY A 144 1.71 -32.48 15.91
C GLY A 144 1.73 -32.26 17.43
N SER A 145 2.56 -33.03 18.13
CA SER A 145 2.78 -32.84 19.57
C SER A 145 3.38 -31.47 19.92
N HIS A 146 4.17 -30.87 19.03
CA HIS A 146 4.82 -29.58 19.24
C HIS A 146 3.86 -28.40 19.41
N CYS A 147 2.64 -28.49 18.85
CA CYS A 147 1.58 -27.51 19.01
C CYS A 147 0.34 -28.10 19.70
N GLY A 148 0.45 -29.30 20.27
CA GLY A 148 -0.66 -30.00 20.92
C GLY A 148 -1.88 -30.29 20.04
N TYR A 149 -1.72 -30.28 18.70
CA TYR A 149 -2.82 -30.31 17.73
C TYR A 149 -3.83 -29.16 17.86
N GLN A 150 -3.38 -28.00 18.37
CA GLN A 150 -4.24 -26.84 18.65
C GLN A 150 -4.03 -25.67 17.67
N CYS A 151 -3.46 -25.90 16.48
CA CYS A 151 -3.36 -24.79 15.53
C CYS A 151 -4.76 -24.35 15.09
N ALA A 152 -5.06 -23.07 15.31
CA ALA A 152 -6.22 -22.38 14.80
C ALA A 152 -5.70 -21.10 14.13
N GLU A 153 -5.97 -20.96 12.85
CA GLU A 153 -5.52 -19.85 12.00
C GLU A 153 -4.00 -19.59 12.06
N PHE A 154 -3.19 -20.64 12.25
CA PHE A 154 -1.74 -20.48 12.43
C PHE A 154 -1.08 -19.96 11.15
N THR A 155 -0.34 -18.85 11.26
CA THR A 155 0.54 -18.34 10.22
C THR A 155 1.95 -18.27 10.76
N CYS A 156 2.92 -18.82 10.03
CA CYS A 156 4.31 -18.81 10.47
C CYS A 156 4.90 -17.40 10.30
N ALA A 157 5.26 -16.74 11.40
CA ALA A 157 5.87 -15.40 11.39
C ALA A 157 7.20 -15.33 10.61
N THR A 158 7.89 -16.46 10.40
CA THR A 158 9.11 -16.51 9.58
C THR A 158 8.81 -16.68 8.09
N CYS A 159 7.77 -17.42 7.73
CA CYS A 159 7.38 -17.63 6.32
C CYS A 159 6.46 -16.53 5.78
N LYS A 160 5.68 -15.91 6.67
CA LYS A 160 4.81 -14.76 6.44
C LYS A 160 4.90 -13.87 7.67
N PRO A 161 5.93 -13.01 7.77
CA PRO A 161 5.97 -12.02 8.84
C PRO A 161 4.69 -11.19 8.78
N ASN A 162 4.08 -10.96 9.94
CA ASN A 162 2.97 -10.02 10.01
C ASN A 162 3.49 -8.67 9.52
N PRO A 163 2.73 -7.95 8.68
CA PRO A 163 3.11 -6.61 8.28
C PRO A 163 3.32 -5.78 9.55
N PRO A 164 4.42 -5.01 9.66
CA PRO A 164 4.61 -4.20 10.84
C PRO A 164 3.47 -3.18 10.92
N THR A 165 2.93 -3.03 12.12
CA THR A 165 1.81 -2.13 12.40
C THR A 165 2.17 -0.72 11.97
N ILE A 166 1.36 -0.16 11.10
CA ILE A 166 1.41 1.25 10.77
C ILE A 166 1.24 2.09 12.04
N GLN A 167 2.08 3.10 12.20
CA GLN A 167 2.02 4.05 13.31
C GLN A 167 1.16 5.27 12.93
N GLY A 168 0.58 5.94 13.92
CA GLY A 168 -0.16 7.18 13.73
C GLY A 168 -1.68 7.05 13.83
N PRO A 169 -2.42 8.14 13.60
CA PRO A 169 -3.87 8.20 13.75
C PRO A 169 -4.61 7.59 12.54
N PRO A 170 -5.94 7.38 12.62
CA PRO A 170 -6.74 6.83 11.51
C PRO A 170 -6.88 7.76 10.30
N ASP A 171 -6.60 9.05 10.45
CA ASP A 171 -6.63 10.07 9.38
C ASP A 171 -5.72 9.75 8.19
N GLN A 172 -4.68 8.95 8.43
CA GLN A 172 -3.79 8.44 7.38
C GLN A 172 -4.51 7.64 6.28
N LEU A 173 -5.67 7.04 6.56
CA LEU A 173 -6.50 6.41 5.52
C LEU A 173 -6.87 7.42 4.43
N ILE A 174 -7.31 8.61 4.83
CA ILE A 174 -7.69 9.69 3.91
C ILE A 174 -6.43 10.23 3.22
N THR A 175 -5.33 10.42 3.97
CA THR A 175 -4.04 10.85 3.41
C THR A 175 -3.60 9.93 2.28
N HIS A 176 -3.61 8.61 2.49
CA HIS A 176 -3.23 7.65 1.45
C HIS A 176 -4.20 7.65 0.27
N ALA A 177 -5.52 7.79 0.49
CA ALA A 177 -6.49 7.91 -0.60
C ALA A 177 -6.22 9.14 -1.49
N LYS A 178 -5.96 10.30 -0.87
CA LYS A 178 -5.58 11.53 -1.59
C LYS A 178 -4.22 11.41 -2.29
N MET A 179 -3.24 10.77 -1.64
CA MET A 179 -1.95 10.47 -2.26
C MET A 179 -2.08 9.56 -3.48
N TYR A 180 -3.08 8.67 -3.52
CA TYR A 180 -3.33 7.83 -4.70
C TYR A 180 -3.86 8.63 -5.89
N GLU A 181 -4.80 9.55 -5.63
CA GLU A 181 -5.34 10.47 -6.63
C GLU A 181 -4.22 11.32 -7.24
N ILE A 182 -3.41 11.98 -6.41
CA ILE A 182 -2.33 12.82 -6.94
C ILE A 182 -1.23 11.99 -7.61
N ALA A 183 -1.00 10.74 -7.20
CA ALA A 183 -0.08 9.85 -7.91
C ALA A 183 -0.52 9.61 -9.36
N ASP A 184 -1.82 9.50 -9.61
CA ASP A 184 -2.40 9.42 -10.95
C ASP A 184 -2.31 10.77 -11.69
N LYS A 185 -2.81 11.83 -11.05
CA LYS A 185 -2.86 13.20 -11.61
C LYS A 185 -1.50 13.66 -12.12
N TYR A 186 -0.44 13.44 -11.32
CA TYR A 186 0.92 13.85 -11.66
C TYR A 186 1.72 12.77 -12.42
N ASN A 187 1.14 11.57 -12.58
CA ASN A 187 1.77 10.36 -13.12
C ASN A 187 3.14 10.10 -12.48
N VAL A 188 3.14 9.88 -11.16
CA VAL A 188 4.37 9.71 -10.38
C VAL A 188 4.78 8.24 -10.34
N THR A 189 6.02 7.98 -10.78
CA THR A 189 6.56 6.62 -10.86
C THR A 189 6.65 5.98 -9.48
N GLY A 190 6.02 4.80 -9.32
CA GLY A 190 6.10 3.98 -8.11
C GLY A 190 5.21 4.40 -6.94
N LEU A 191 4.62 5.61 -6.97
CA LEU A 191 3.86 6.14 -5.83
C LEU A 191 2.57 5.35 -5.56
N LYS A 192 1.81 5.01 -6.61
CA LYS A 192 0.57 4.23 -6.48
C LYS A 192 0.77 2.90 -5.76
N GLU A 193 1.88 2.21 -6.01
CA GLU A 193 2.17 0.92 -5.36
C GLU A 193 2.51 1.09 -3.87
N LEU A 194 3.31 2.10 -3.52
CA LEU A 194 3.60 2.43 -2.13
C LEU A 194 2.33 2.85 -1.37
N VAL A 195 1.49 3.67 -2.01
CA VAL A 195 0.21 4.11 -1.45
C VAL A 195 -0.73 2.92 -1.20
N LYS A 196 -0.85 1.98 -2.15
CA LYS A 196 -1.65 0.76 -1.97
C LYS A 196 -1.17 -0.05 -0.77
N GLU A 197 0.14 -0.21 -0.62
CA GLU A 197 0.70 -0.95 0.51
C GLU A 197 0.40 -0.27 1.84
N LYS A 198 0.66 1.03 1.94
CA LYS A 198 0.35 1.81 3.16
C LYS A 198 -1.14 1.82 3.47
N PHE A 199 -1.99 2.05 2.47
CA PHE A 199 -3.44 2.05 2.64
C PHE A 199 -3.97 0.69 3.09
N ASN A 200 -3.45 -0.41 2.53
CA ASN A 200 -3.82 -1.77 2.95
C ASN A 200 -3.46 -2.05 4.41
N ARG A 201 -2.25 -1.66 4.85
CA ARG A 201 -1.85 -1.76 6.26
C ARG A 201 -2.70 -0.87 7.18
N ALA A 202 -3.05 0.34 6.73
CA ALA A 202 -3.92 1.22 7.49
C ALA A 202 -5.33 0.62 7.63
N CYS A 203 -5.86 0.00 6.58
CA CYS A 203 -7.15 -0.69 6.62
C CYS A 203 -7.12 -1.86 7.63
N GLN A 204 -6.04 -2.62 7.72
CA GLN A 204 -5.93 -3.71 8.70
C GLN A 204 -6.05 -3.22 10.16
N ASN A 205 -5.60 -1.99 10.44
CA ASN A 205 -5.62 -1.42 11.80
C ASN A 205 -6.88 -0.58 12.08
N PHE A 206 -7.43 0.08 11.06
CA PHE A 206 -8.44 1.12 11.22
C PHE A 206 -9.71 0.87 10.38
N TRP A 207 -9.97 -0.37 9.95
CA TRP A 207 -11.17 -0.72 9.18
C TRP A 207 -12.47 -0.29 9.87
N ASP A 208 -12.52 -0.34 11.20
CA ASP A 208 -13.71 0.00 12.00
C ASP A 208 -13.82 1.50 12.33
N ASP A 209 -12.91 2.35 11.82
CA ASP A 209 -12.95 3.80 12.06
C ASP A 209 -13.82 4.52 11.02
N ALA A 210 -14.40 5.67 11.38
CA ALA A 210 -15.21 6.47 10.45
C ALA A 210 -14.40 6.96 9.24
N ASN A 211 -13.09 7.19 9.41
CA ASN A 211 -12.19 7.61 8.34
C ASN A 211 -12.05 6.54 7.24
N PHE A 212 -12.34 5.27 7.52
CA PHE A 212 -12.35 4.21 6.50
C PHE A 212 -13.40 4.48 5.43
N ALA A 213 -14.63 4.79 5.83
CA ALA A 213 -15.72 5.07 4.87
C ALA A 213 -15.43 6.32 4.03
N ILE A 214 -14.86 7.36 4.64
CA ILE A 214 -14.46 8.60 3.95
C ILE A 214 -13.36 8.32 2.92
N ALA A 215 -12.31 7.59 3.31
CA ALA A 215 -11.22 7.25 2.41
C ALA A 215 -11.66 6.31 1.29
N ALA A 216 -12.56 5.36 1.60
CA ALA A 216 -13.16 4.48 0.61
C ALA A 216 -14.00 5.27 -0.40
N HIS A 217 -14.84 6.20 0.05
CA HIS A 217 -15.61 7.08 -0.82
C HIS A 217 -14.70 7.88 -1.75
N HIS A 218 -13.64 8.49 -1.20
CA HIS A 218 -12.64 9.23 -1.98
C HIS A 218 -12.00 8.35 -3.05
N ALA A 219 -11.56 7.15 -2.69
CA ALA A 219 -10.93 6.20 -3.61
C ALA A 219 -11.86 5.81 -4.77
N PHE A 220 -13.16 5.61 -4.53
CA PHE A 220 -14.12 5.28 -5.60
C PHE A 220 -14.54 6.50 -6.42
N SER A 221 -14.57 7.69 -5.83
CA SER A 221 -14.94 8.93 -6.53
C SER A 221 -13.84 9.46 -7.45
N THR A 222 -12.57 9.24 -7.09
CA THR A 222 -11.41 9.83 -7.79
C THR A 222 -10.70 8.87 -8.75
N THR A 223 -11.14 7.61 -8.80
CA THR A 223 -10.57 6.61 -9.72
C THR A 223 -11.65 6.02 -10.61
N PRO A 224 -11.37 5.65 -11.88
CA PRO A 224 -12.31 4.93 -12.72
C PRO A 224 -12.44 3.45 -12.32
N GLU A 225 -13.49 2.76 -12.76
CA GLU A 225 -13.68 1.32 -12.45
C GLU A 225 -12.58 0.39 -12.97
N THR A 226 -11.84 0.84 -13.99
CA THR A 226 -10.68 0.13 -14.56
C THR A 226 -9.47 0.19 -13.64
N ASP A 227 -9.37 1.22 -12.79
CA ASP A 227 -8.34 1.31 -11.77
C ASP A 227 -8.73 0.44 -10.58
N LYS A 228 -8.06 -0.71 -10.48
CA LYS A 228 -8.29 -1.68 -9.41
C LYS A 228 -7.53 -1.36 -8.12
N GLY A 229 -6.63 -0.38 -8.10
CA GLY A 229 -5.69 -0.15 -7.00
C GLY A 229 -6.30 -0.11 -5.60
N LEU A 230 -6.76 1.06 -5.16
CA LEU A 230 -7.40 1.18 -3.84
C LEU A 230 -8.78 0.53 -3.79
N ARG A 231 -9.49 0.47 -4.92
CA ARG A 231 -10.81 -0.16 -5.01
C ARG A 231 -10.78 -1.63 -4.59
N ASP A 232 -9.74 -2.37 -4.95
CA ASP A 232 -9.56 -3.77 -4.54
C ASP A 232 -9.32 -3.90 -3.05
N VAL A 233 -8.47 -3.03 -2.48
CA VAL A 233 -8.16 -3.01 -1.04
C VAL A 233 -9.43 -2.78 -0.23
N VAL A 234 -10.19 -1.71 -0.56
CA VAL A 234 -11.47 -1.41 0.11
C VAL A 234 -12.45 -2.57 -0.01
N SER A 235 -12.62 -3.13 -1.22
CA SER A 235 -13.55 -4.24 -1.44
C SER A 235 -13.18 -5.46 -0.60
N LYS A 236 -11.88 -5.77 -0.52
CA LYS A 236 -11.37 -6.86 0.29
C LYS A 236 -11.59 -6.61 1.79
N THR A 237 -11.26 -5.42 2.29
CA THR A 237 -11.48 -5.06 3.70
C THR A 237 -12.96 -5.15 4.08
N ILE A 238 -13.87 -4.67 3.23
CA ILE A 238 -15.32 -4.80 3.47
C ILE A 238 -15.74 -6.27 3.45
N ALA A 239 -15.24 -7.08 2.52
CA ALA A 239 -15.58 -8.51 2.46
C ALA A 239 -15.11 -9.30 3.70
N GLU A 240 -13.92 -8.96 4.22
CA GLU A 240 -13.32 -9.56 5.42
C GLU A 240 -14.05 -9.16 6.70
N HIS A 241 -14.51 -7.91 6.81
CA HIS A 241 -15.21 -7.37 7.99
C HIS A 241 -16.71 -7.10 7.75
N MET A 242 -17.32 -7.82 6.81
CA MET A 242 -18.66 -7.53 6.29
C MET A 242 -19.74 -7.44 7.38
N GLU A 243 -19.71 -8.35 8.36
CA GLU A 243 -20.71 -8.43 9.43
C GLU A 243 -20.74 -7.19 10.34
N ALA A 244 -19.61 -6.49 10.46
CA ALA A 244 -19.48 -5.27 11.24
C ALA A 244 -19.72 -4.03 10.37
N LEU A 245 -19.10 -3.99 9.18
CA LEU A 245 -19.09 -2.80 8.33
C LEU A 245 -20.43 -2.52 7.64
N VAL A 246 -21.15 -3.53 7.15
CA VAL A 246 -22.41 -3.31 6.40
C VAL A 246 -23.52 -2.72 7.29
N LYS A 247 -23.41 -2.84 8.61
CA LYS A 247 -24.36 -2.25 9.58
C LYS A 247 -24.11 -0.76 9.82
N LYS A 248 -23.01 -0.21 9.32
CA LYS A 248 -22.67 1.21 9.50
C LYS A 248 -23.32 2.06 8.40
N PRO A 249 -23.99 3.16 8.74
CA PRO A 249 -24.70 3.99 7.77
C PRO A 249 -23.76 4.59 6.71
N GLU A 250 -22.51 4.88 7.07
CA GLU A 250 -21.51 5.44 6.16
C GLU A 250 -21.10 4.40 5.09
N VAL A 251 -21.00 3.12 5.47
CA VAL A 251 -20.67 2.04 4.54
C VAL A 251 -21.90 1.66 3.70
N GLU A 252 -23.10 1.69 4.27
CA GLU A 252 -24.34 1.48 3.50
C GLU A 252 -24.50 2.54 2.40
N THR A 253 -24.21 3.81 2.73
CA THR A 253 -24.18 4.91 1.75
C THR A 253 -23.16 4.64 0.64
N LEU A 254 -21.95 4.21 1.00
CA LEU A 254 -20.92 3.85 0.03
C LEU A 254 -21.36 2.73 -0.93
N LEU A 255 -22.02 1.69 -0.41
CA LEU A 255 -22.48 0.54 -1.20
C LEU A 255 -23.62 0.90 -2.15
N THR A 256 -24.49 1.82 -1.74
CA THR A 256 -25.62 2.29 -2.56
C THR A 256 -25.19 3.28 -3.63
N GLU A 257 -24.19 4.12 -3.35
CA GLU A 257 -23.63 5.05 -4.33
C GLU A 257 -22.81 4.32 -5.40
N PHE A 258 -21.97 3.36 -4.99
CA PHE A 258 -21.11 2.62 -5.90
C PHE A 258 -21.62 1.20 -6.14
N ASN A 259 -22.65 1.05 -6.99
CA ASN A 259 -23.25 -0.25 -7.33
C ASN A 259 -22.23 -1.32 -7.77
N GLY A 260 -21.15 -0.91 -8.45
CA GLY A 260 -20.06 -1.80 -8.84
C GLY A 260 -19.32 -2.42 -7.65
N LEU A 261 -19.21 -1.71 -6.52
CA LEU A 261 -18.67 -2.23 -5.26
C LEU A 261 -19.61 -3.29 -4.66
N ALA A 262 -20.92 -3.01 -4.56
CA ALA A 262 -21.89 -3.95 -4.04
C ALA A 262 -21.89 -5.27 -4.84
N PHE A 263 -21.94 -5.18 -6.18
CA PHE A 263 -21.89 -6.36 -7.05
C PHE A 263 -20.58 -7.15 -6.89
N ARG A 264 -19.46 -6.45 -6.70
CA ARG A 264 -18.16 -7.09 -6.47
C ARG A 264 -18.13 -7.86 -5.15
N LEU A 265 -18.66 -7.28 -4.07
CA LEU A 265 -18.72 -7.95 -2.77
C LEU A 265 -19.57 -9.22 -2.82
N LEU A 266 -20.69 -9.19 -3.56
CA LEU A 266 -21.51 -10.38 -3.80
C LEU A 266 -20.71 -11.49 -4.50
N LYS A 267 -19.95 -11.16 -5.55
CA LYS A 267 -19.07 -12.13 -6.22
C LYS A 267 -18.03 -12.72 -5.26
N MET A 268 -17.36 -11.88 -4.47
CA MET A 268 -16.37 -12.33 -3.50
C MET A 268 -16.97 -13.29 -2.46
N LYS A 269 -18.18 -13.02 -1.97
CA LYS A 269 -18.89 -13.91 -1.03
C LYS A 269 -19.38 -15.19 -1.68
N MET A 270 -19.81 -15.16 -2.95
CA MET A 270 -20.16 -16.38 -3.68
C MET A 270 -18.95 -17.33 -3.84
N GLU A 271 -17.76 -16.77 -4.07
CA GLU A 271 -16.52 -17.54 -4.19
C GLU A 271 -16.01 -18.06 -2.84
N ALA A 272 -16.14 -17.27 -1.77
CA ALA A 272 -15.67 -17.62 -0.43
C ALA A 272 -16.66 -18.48 0.39
N GLY A 273 -17.93 -18.53 -0.04
CA GLY A 273 -19.04 -19.11 0.71
C GLY A 273 -19.66 -18.13 1.72
N TRP A 274 -20.99 -18.19 1.87
CA TRP A 274 -21.71 -17.51 2.94
C TRP A 274 -21.54 -18.35 4.21
N LYS A 275 -20.71 -17.88 5.14
CA LYS A 275 -20.64 -18.45 6.49
C LYS A 275 -21.65 -17.74 7.38
#